data_AF-A0A7S0QDW9-F1
#
_entry.id   AF-A0A7S0QDW9-F1
#
_cell.length_a   1.000
_cell.length_b   1.000
_cell.length_c   1.000
_cell.angle_alpha   90.00
_cell.angle_beta   90.00
_cell.angle_gamma   90.00
#
_symmetry.space_group_name_H-M   'P 1'
#
loop_
_entity.id
_entity.type
_entity.pdbx_description
1 polymer ?
#
loop_
_entity_poly.entity_id
_entity_poly.type
_entity_poly.pdbx_seq_one_letter_code
_entity_poly.pdbx_strand_id
1 'polypeptide(L)'
;ELLAAAEATLAPLRSELSPACFDGLVAAVVDYSVVPGLEKVVVGRRPADFSAAGAMQFDRDVRALTAFFTGLAQRSVRDRFTRLSQMAIVLCLDDPAEIWEYKWGDKEGDGNVWRLTK
;
A
#
# COMPACT_ATOMS: atom_id res chain seq x y z
N GLU A 1 -4.50 -5.14 -13.90
CA GLU A 1 -3.41 -6.03 -14.37
C GLU A 1 -2.58 -6.62 -13.24
N LEU A 2 -2.05 -5.81 -12.31
CA LEU A 2 -1.18 -6.29 -11.22
C LEU A 2 -1.87 -7.30 -10.27
N LEU A 3 -3.14 -7.07 -9.91
CA LEU A 3 -3.94 -8.02 -9.11
C LEU A 3 -4.09 -9.38 -9.80
N ALA A 4 -4.49 -9.37 -11.07
CA ALA A 4 -4.66 -10.60 -11.85
C ALA A 4 -3.33 -11.35 -12.02
N ALA A 5 -2.21 -10.64 -12.22
CA ALA A 5 -0.89 -11.24 -12.28
C ALA A 5 -0.47 -11.86 -10.93
N ALA A 6 -0.74 -11.17 -9.82
CA ALA A 6 -0.47 -11.70 -8.48
C ALA A 6 -1.32 -12.95 -8.19
N GLU A 7 -2.60 -12.93 -8.54
CA GLU A 7 -3.50 -14.09 -8.41
C GLU A 7 -3.02 -15.28 -9.24
N ALA A 8 -2.72 -15.06 -10.53
CA ALA A 8 -2.24 -16.11 -11.42
C ALA A 8 -0.92 -16.75 -10.92
N THR A 9 -0.06 -15.97 -10.26
CA THR A 9 1.21 -16.44 -9.72
C THR A 9 1.05 -17.18 -8.39
N LEU A 10 0.19 -16.68 -7.49
CA LEU A 10 0.07 -17.19 -6.12
C LEU A 10 -0.94 -18.33 -6.00
N ALA A 11 -2.01 -18.34 -6.80
CA ALA A 11 -3.05 -19.36 -6.71
C ALA A 11 -2.52 -20.80 -6.86
N PRO A 12 -1.63 -21.13 -7.82
CA PRO A 12 -1.09 -22.48 -7.95
C PRO A 12 -0.23 -22.91 -6.76
N LEU A 13 0.45 -21.96 -6.10
CA LEU A 13 1.36 -22.26 -4.99
C LEU A 13 0.63 -22.49 -3.66
N ARG A 14 -0.67 -22.17 -3.60
CA ARG A 14 -1.48 -22.28 -2.37
C ARG A 14 -1.72 -23.73 -1.95
N SER A 15 -1.79 -24.67 -2.89
CA SER A 15 -1.94 -26.10 -2.60
C SER A 15 -0.61 -26.80 -2.34
N GLU A 16 0.49 -26.25 -2.86
CA GLU A 16 1.82 -26.89 -2.82
C GLU A 16 2.63 -26.52 -1.57
N LEU A 17 2.23 -25.47 -0.85
CA LEU A 17 2.93 -24.95 0.32
C LEU A 17 2.12 -25.14 1.60
N SER A 18 2.83 -25.33 2.72
CA SER A 18 2.18 -25.24 4.03
C SER A 18 1.62 -23.82 4.25
N PRO A 19 0.56 -23.65 5.05
CA PRO A 19 -0.02 -22.32 5.30
C PRO A 19 0.99 -21.29 5.81
N ALA A 20 1.90 -21.69 6.69
CA ALA A 20 2.94 -20.80 7.21
C ALA A 20 3.96 -20.38 6.14
N CYS A 21 4.34 -21.31 5.25
CA CYS A 21 5.23 -21.01 4.12
C CYS A 21 4.53 -20.09 3.10
N PHE A 22 3.25 -20.34 2.81
CA PHE A 22 2.47 -19.50 1.90
C PHE A 22 2.29 -18.07 2.45
N ASP A 23 1.97 -17.92 3.74
CA ASP A 23 1.92 -16.61 4.40
C ASP A 23 3.26 -15.87 4.31
N GLY A 24 4.38 -16.59 4.52
CA GLY A 24 5.72 -16.04 4.37
C GLY A 24 6.02 -15.58 2.94
N LEU A 25 5.61 -16.37 1.94
CA LEU A 25 5.75 -16.02 0.53
C LEU A 25 4.91 -14.79 0.18
N VAL A 26 3.65 -14.74 0.59
CA VAL A 26 2.76 -13.58 0.37
C VAL A 26 3.36 -12.32 0.99
N ALA A 27 3.85 -12.41 2.23
CA ALA A 27 4.52 -11.28 2.88
C ALA A 27 5.76 -10.83 2.09
N ALA A 28 6.59 -11.76 1.62
CA ALA A 28 7.78 -11.44 0.82
C ALA A 28 7.43 -10.78 -0.52
N VAL A 29 6.41 -11.27 -1.23
CA VAL A 29 5.94 -10.65 -2.48
C VAL A 29 5.48 -9.21 -2.23
N VAL A 30 4.75 -8.97 -1.14
CA VAL A 30 4.31 -7.63 -0.75
C VAL A 30 5.51 -6.73 -0.44
N ASP A 31 6.41 -7.17 0.44
CA ASP A 31 7.54 -6.37 0.93
C ASP A 31 8.59 -6.07 -0.16
N TYR A 32 8.85 -7.01 -1.07
CA TYR A 32 9.95 -6.89 -2.03
C TYR A 32 9.52 -6.48 -3.45
N SER A 33 8.25 -6.68 -3.82
CA SER A 33 7.78 -6.41 -5.18
C SER A 33 6.68 -5.36 -5.22
N VAL A 34 5.57 -5.61 -4.53
CA VAL A 34 4.35 -4.79 -4.67
C VAL A 34 4.55 -3.40 -4.06
N VAL A 35 4.94 -3.32 -2.79
CA VAL A 35 5.09 -2.04 -2.09
C VAL A 35 6.20 -1.19 -2.73
N PRO A 36 7.43 -1.70 -2.92
CA PRO A 36 8.49 -0.89 -3.53
C PRO A 36 8.19 -0.50 -4.98
N GLY A 37 7.48 -1.34 -5.74
CA GLY A 37 7.08 -1.02 -7.11
C GLY A 37 6.15 0.19 -7.16
N LEU A 38 5.14 0.22 -6.30
CA LEU A 38 4.20 1.34 -6.21
C LEU A 38 4.84 2.60 -5.63
N GLU A 39 5.68 2.47 -4.59
CA GLU A 39 6.41 3.62 -4.04
C GLU A 39 7.27 4.29 -5.12
N LYS A 40 7.99 3.51 -5.93
CA LYS A 40 8.80 4.02 -7.05
C LYS A 40 7.97 4.76 -8.09
N VAL A 41 6.79 4.26 -8.43
CA VAL A 41 5.90 4.93 -9.40
C VAL A 41 5.45 6.28 -8.87
N VAL A 42 5.12 6.39 -7.59
CA VAL A 42 4.69 7.66 -6.99
C VAL A 42 5.86 8.63 -6.84
N VAL A 43 6.96 8.21 -6.24
CA VAL A 43 8.12 9.07 -5.97
C VAL A 43 8.87 9.46 -7.25
N GLY A 44 8.83 8.62 -8.28
CA GLY A 44 9.49 8.88 -9.57
C GLY A 44 8.75 9.87 -10.47
N ARG A 45 7.52 10.27 -10.13
CA ARG A 45 6.73 11.27 -10.87
C ARG A 45 7.03 12.67 -10.33
N ARG A 46 6.93 13.68 -11.17
CA ARG A 46 6.94 15.07 -10.68
C ARG A 46 5.60 15.37 -10.01
N PRO A 47 5.56 16.15 -8.92
CA PRO A 47 4.30 16.49 -8.24
C PRO A 47 3.25 17.11 -9.18
N ALA A 48 3.67 17.95 -10.13
CA ALA A 48 2.78 18.56 -11.12
C ALA A 48 2.16 17.56 -12.12
N ASP A 49 2.70 16.34 -12.22
CA ASP A 49 2.18 15.30 -13.11
C ASP A 49 1.06 14.47 -12.42
N PHE A 50 0.82 14.67 -11.11
CA PHE A 50 -0.28 14.03 -10.39
C PHE A 50 -1.56 14.86 -10.51
N SER A 51 -2.56 14.29 -11.19
CA SER A 51 -3.92 14.83 -11.19
C SER A 51 -4.74 14.25 -10.03
N ALA A 52 -5.77 14.97 -9.60
CA ALA A 52 -6.71 14.48 -8.57
C ALA A 52 -7.34 13.12 -8.96
N ALA A 53 -7.66 12.93 -10.24
CA ALA A 53 -8.14 11.64 -10.75
C ALA A 53 -7.08 10.53 -10.62
N GLY A 54 -5.80 10.84 -10.87
CA GLY A 54 -4.69 9.91 -10.67
C GLY A 54 -4.46 9.55 -9.20
N ALA A 55 -4.60 10.52 -8.29
CA ALA A 55 -4.51 10.29 -6.85
C ALA A 55 -5.63 9.37 -6.34
N MET A 56 -6.88 9.63 -6.73
CA MET A 56 -8.02 8.77 -6.38
C MET A 56 -7.88 7.35 -6.95
N GLN A 57 -7.37 7.22 -8.17
CA GLN A 57 -7.10 5.91 -8.77
C GLN A 57 -6.02 5.16 -7.96
N PHE A 58 -4.95 5.85 -7.55
CA PHE A 58 -3.91 5.27 -6.71
C PHE A 58 -4.46 4.81 -5.34
N ASP A 59 -5.25 5.64 -4.64
CA ASP A 59 -5.89 5.25 -3.37
C ASP A 59 -6.76 3.99 -3.55
N ARG A 60 -7.57 3.95 -4.61
CA ARG A 60 -8.41 2.79 -4.93
C ARG A 60 -7.57 1.53 -5.14
N ASP A 61 -6.48 1.63 -5.90
CA ASP A 61 -5.60 0.49 -6.18
C ASP A 61 -4.88 0.00 -4.91
N VAL A 62 -4.40 0.91 -4.05
CA VAL A 62 -3.81 0.56 -2.74
C VAL A 62 -4.82 -0.18 -1.87
N ARG A 63 -6.07 0.29 -1.81
CA ARG A 63 -7.14 -0.39 -1.04
C ARG A 63 -7.47 -1.77 -1.61
N ALA A 64 -7.57 -1.89 -2.92
CA ALA A 64 -7.86 -3.16 -3.60
C ALA A 64 -6.75 -4.19 -3.37
N LEU A 65 -5.47 -3.78 -3.50
CA LEU A 65 -4.31 -4.63 -3.22
C LEU A 65 -4.26 -5.05 -1.75
N THR A 66 -4.47 -4.11 -0.84
CA THR A 66 -4.50 -4.41 0.60
C THR A 66 -5.56 -5.46 0.93
N ALA A 67 -6.78 -5.30 0.38
CA ALA A 67 -7.87 -6.25 0.58
C ALA A 67 -7.55 -7.63 -0.01
N PHE A 68 -7.02 -7.67 -1.24
CA PHE A 68 -6.64 -8.91 -1.91
C PHE A 68 -5.60 -9.70 -1.11
N PHE A 69 -4.47 -9.08 -0.75
CA PHE A 69 -3.41 -9.80 -0.05
C PHE A 69 -3.79 -10.16 1.40
N THR A 70 -4.65 -9.36 2.05
CA THR A 70 -5.20 -9.71 3.37
C THR A 70 -6.15 -10.92 3.29
N GLY A 71 -6.84 -11.12 2.17
CA GLY A 71 -7.68 -12.30 1.96
C GLY A 71 -6.92 -13.58 1.58
N LEU A 72 -5.66 -13.45 1.13
CA LEU A 72 -4.83 -14.59 0.73
C LEU A 72 -4.09 -15.26 1.89
N ALA A 73 -3.58 -14.47 2.84
CA ALA A 73 -2.77 -14.93 3.96
C ALA A 73 -3.59 -15.04 5.26
N GLN A 74 -3.22 -15.95 6.17
CA GLN A 74 -3.82 -16.00 7.50
C GLN A 74 -3.31 -14.87 8.39
N ARG A 75 -2.02 -14.55 8.27
CA ARG A 75 -1.41 -13.40 8.94
C ARG A 75 -1.67 -12.12 8.15
N SER A 76 -2.21 -11.12 8.84
CA SER A 76 -2.47 -9.80 8.24
C SER A 76 -1.20 -9.19 7.65
N VAL A 77 -1.32 -8.71 6.41
CA VAL A 77 -0.29 -7.94 5.70
C VAL A 77 -0.62 -6.44 5.63
N ARG A 78 -1.69 -5.99 6.30
CA ARG A 78 -2.18 -4.61 6.23
C ARG A 78 -1.11 -3.59 6.58
N ASP A 79 -0.32 -3.86 7.62
CA ASP A 79 0.72 -2.94 8.09
C ASP A 79 1.85 -2.73 7.08
N ARG A 80 1.96 -3.60 6.07
CA ARG A 80 2.94 -3.47 4.98
C ARG A 80 2.54 -2.37 4.00
N PHE A 81 1.24 -2.11 3.88
CA PHE A 81 0.67 -1.09 3.01
C PHE A 81 0.58 0.30 3.67
N THR A 82 0.84 0.42 4.97
CA THR A 82 0.67 1.69 5.72
C THR A 82 1.35 2.89 5.06
N ARG A 83 2.57 2.71 4.52
CA ARG A 83 3.28 3.79 3.84
C ARG A 83 2.59 4.22 2.54
N LEU A 84 2.13 3.27 1.73
CA LEU A 84 1.36 3.57 0.52
C LEU A 84 0.02 4.23 0.84
N SER A 85 -0.68 3.76 1.88
CA SER A 85 -1.91 4.41 2.36
C SER A 85 -1.66 5.86 2.78
N GLN A 86 -0.56 6.13 3.47
CA GLN A 86 -0.16 7.47 3.86
C GLN A 86 0.19 8.35 2.64
N MET A 87 0.87 7.79 1.63
CA MET A 87 1.13 8.48 0.37
C MET A 87 -0.18 8.80 -0.36
N ALA A 88 -1.15 7.89 -0.35
CA ALA A 88 -2.45 8.10 -0.96
C ALA A 88 -3.22 9.26 -0.29
N ILE A 89 -3.18 9.36 1.05
CA ILE A 89 -3.74 10.49 1.79
C ILE A 89 -3.12 11.81 1.31
N VAL A 90 -1.79 11.89 1.27
CA VAL A 90 -1.07 13.10 0.85
C VAL A 90 -1.42 13.51 -0.58
N LEU A 91 -1.53 12.54 -1.49
CA LEU A 91 -1.87 12.82 -2.90
C LEU A 91 -3.33 13.24 -3.09
N CYS A 92 -4.23 12.87 -2.18
CA CYS A 92 -5.65 13.16 -2.27
C CYS A 92 -6.07 14.42 -1.50
N LEU A 93 -5.13 15.21 -0.98
CA LEU A 93 -5.45 16.50 -0.34
C LEU A 93 -5.89 17.52 -1.39
N ASP A 94 -6.97 18.24 -1.11
CA ASP A 94 -7.44 19.33 -1.96
C ASP A 94 -6.63 20.61 -1.67
N ASP A 95 -6.22 20.81 -0.41
CA ASP A 95 -5.30 21.85 0.05
C ASP A 95 -4.14 21.21 0.84
N PRO A 96 -2.86 21.49 0.51
CA PRO A 96 -1.72 21.03 1.29
C PRO A 96 -1.79 21.32 2.80
N ALA A 97 -2.51 22.36 3.22
CA ALA A 97 -2.70 22.69 4.63
C ALA A 97 -3.54 21.64 5.41
N GLU A 98 -4.39 20.87 4.72
CA GLU A 98 -5.21 19.80 5.33
C GLU A 98 -4.34 18.71 5.98
N ILE A 99 -3.07 18.57 5.58
CA ILE A 99 -2.14 17.60 6.15
C ILE A 99 -1.99 17.74 7.67
N TRP A 100 -2.17 18.96 8.19
CA TRP A 100 -2.07 19.25 9.63
C TRP A 100 -3.26 18.70 10.41
N GLU A 101 -4.44 18.57 9.79
CA GLU A 101 -5.62 17.96 10.41
C GLU A 101 -5.41 16.46 10.64
N TYR A 102 -4.61 15.82 9.79
CA TYR A 102 -4.17 14.43 9.95
C TYR A 102 -3.01 14.26 10.96
N LYS A 103 -2.70 15.27 11.76
CA LYS A 103 -1.65 15.24 12.80
C LYS A 103 -0.27 14.86 12.25
N TRP A 104 0.09 15.40 11.08
CA TRP A 104 1.38 15.12 10.45
C TRP A 104 2.55 15.47 11.36
N GLY A 105 3.33 14.45 11.73
CA GLY A 105 4.52 14.61 12.55
C GLY A 105 4.32 14.50 14.06
N ASP A 106 3.10 14.26 14.55
CA ASP A 106 2.88 13.85 15.92
C ASP A 106 3.25 12.38 16.10
N LYS A 107 4.23 12.10 16.96
CA LYS A 107 4.68 10.74 17.29
C LYS A 107 3.96 10.15 18.51
N GLU A 108 3.21 10.97 19.26
CA GLU A 108 2.67 10.63 20.59
C GLU A 108 1.14 10.71 20.68
N GLY A 109 0.45 10.96 19.57
CA GLY A 109 -1.02 10.97 19.54
C GLY A 109 -1.62 9.57 19.33
N ASP A 110 -2.79 9.33 19.90
CA ASP A 110 -3.66 8.12 19.74
C ASP A 110 -4.24 7.97 18.29
N GLY A 111 -3.51 8.47 17.29
CA GLY A 111 -3.90 8.57 15.88
C GLY A 111 -2.91 7.85 14.93
N ASN A 112 -3.03 8.14 13.63
CA ASN A 112 -2.18 7.53 12.60
C ASN A 112 -0.70 7.87 12.83
N VAL A 113 0.10 6.89 13.26
CA VAL A 113 1.56 7.03 13.35
C VAL A 113 2.14 7.11 11.93
N TRP A 114 2.58 8.31 11.55
CA TRP A 114 3.19 8.56 10.25
C TRP A 114 4.52 7.82 10.10
N ARG A 115 4.63 7.04 9.03
CA ARG A 115 5.85 6.32 8.61
C ARG A 115 6.57 7.02 7.45
N LEU A 116 6.01 8.13 6.96
CA LEU A 116 6.64 9.03 6.02
C LEU A 116 7.50 10.04 6.81
N THR A 117 8.65 10.39 6.25
CA THR A 117 9.52 11.43 6.83
C THR A 117 9.00 12.81 6.45
N LYS A 118 9.21 13.80 7.33
CA LYS A 118 8.97 15.21 7.02
C LYS A 118 9.91 15.71 5.93
#